data_AF-A0AAE4NRZ7-F1
#
_entry.id   AF-A0AAE4NRZ7-F1
#
_cell.length_a   1.000
_cell.length_b   1.000
_cell.length_c   1.000
_cell.angle_alpha   90.00
_cell.angle_beta   90.00
_cell.angle_gamma   90.00
#
_symmetry.space_group_name_H-M   'P 1'
#
loop_
_entity.id
_entity.type
_entity.pdbx_description
1 polymer ?
#
loop_
_entity_poly.entity_id
_entity_poly.type
_entity_poly.pdbx_seq_one_letter_code
_entity_poly.pdbx_strand_id
1 'polypeptide(L)' 'MREIFSKEGVFVRYEEKPVKLENGHEIVHRSENPTELWWELKEALKGKRVRVVVYELGESGEK' A
#
# COMPACT_ATOMS: atom_id res chain seq x y z
N MET A 1 -23.78 12.31 -1.67
CA MET A 1 -22.42 11.91 -2.08
C MET A 1 -22.53 10.47 -2.56
N ARG A 2 -22.00 10.11 -3.74
CA ARG A 2 -22.08 8.73 -4.26
C ARG A 2 -20.76 8.02 -3.98
N GLU A 3 -20.81 6.88 -3.33
CA GLU A 3 -19.65 6.01 -3.14
C GLU A 3 -19.26 5.41 -4.50
N ILE A 4 -17.98 5.54 -4.86
CA ILE A 4 -17.43 5.06 -6.15
C ILE A 4 -16.47 3.89 -6.00
N PHE A 5 -16.04 3.60 -4.77
CA PHE A 5 -15.09 2.56 -4.42
C PHE A 5 -15.13 2.34 -2.90
N SER A 6 -15.26 1.09 -2.45
CA SER A 6 -15.21 0.71 -1.03
C SER A 6 -14.71 -0.73 -0.93
N LYS A 7 -13.51 -0.89 -0.36
CA LYS A 7 -12.83 -2.17 -0.12
C LYS A 7 -11.81 -1.99 1.00
N GLU A 8 -11.48 -3.07 1.68
CA GLU A 8 -10.50 -3.11 2.76
C GLU A 8 -9.36 -4.07 2.39
N GLY A 9 -8.15 -3.73 2.82
CA GLY A 9 -6.99 -4.60 2.69
C GLY A 9 -5.68 -3.83 2.61
N VAL A 10 -4.63 -4.56 2.27
CA VAL A 10 -3.28 -4.01 2.12
C VAL A 10 -3.13 -3.41 0.73
N PHE A 11 -2.79 -2.13 0.63
CA PHE A 11 -2.55 -1.44 -0.64
C PHE A 11 -1.15 -1.70 -1.22
N VAL A 12 -0.15 -1.81 -0.33
CA VAL A 12 1.25 -2.06 -0.69
C VAL A 12 1.79 -3.11 0.25
N ARG A 13 2.35 -4.18 -0.30
CA ARG A 13 3.13 -5.15 0.48
C ARG A 13 4.55 -4.63 0.62
N TYR A 14 4.99 -4.55 1.86
CA TYR A 14 6.36 -4.18 2.21
C TYR A 14 7.11 -5.44 2.64
N GLU A 15 8.27 -5.68 2.02
CA GLU A 15 9.14 -6.80 2.35
C GLU A 15 10.55 -6.28 2.62
N GLU A 16 11.12 -6.68 3.76
CA GLU A 16 12.54 -6.47 4.07
C GLU A 16 13.27 -7.79 4.04
N LYS A 17 14.38 -7.86 3.31
CA LYS A 17 15.23 -9.04 3.25
C LYS A 17 16.69 -8.66 3.47
N PRO A 18 17.39 -9.26 4.44
CA PRO A 18 18.84 -9.10 4.56
C PRO A 18 19.50 -9.83 3.39
N VAL A 19 20.36 -9.12 2.66
CA VAL A 19 21.13 -9.67 1.54
C VAL A 19 22.62 -9.48 1.80
N LYS A 20 23.38 -10.54 1.53
CA LYS A 20 24.84 -10.50 1.56
C LYS A 20 25.36 -10.09 0.20
N LEU A 21 26.18 -9.06 0.18
CA LEU A 21 26.92 -8.61 -0.99
C LEU A 21 28.19 -9.46 -1.16
N GLU A 22 28.74 -9.52 -2.37
CA GLU A 22 29.93 -10.32 -2.68
C GLU A 22 31.17 -9.91 -1.87
N ASN A 23 31.22 -8.66 -1.40
CA ASN A 23 32.27 -8.13 -0.53
C ASN A 23 32.10 -8.49 0.96
N GLY A 24 31.09 -9.31 1.32
CA GLY A 24 30.85 -9.78 2.68
C GLY A 24 30.02 -8.85 3.56
N HIS A 25 29.56 -7.71 3.03
CA HIS A 25 28.69 -6.79 3.76
C HIS A 25 27.23 -7.25 3.70
N GLU A 26 26.46 -7.00 4.76
CA GLU A 26 25.02 -7.23 4.82
C GLU A 26 24.26 -5.91 4.68
N ILE A 27 23.27 -5.87 3.79
CA ILE A 27 22.35 -4.74 3.64
C ILE A 27 20.90 -5.21 3.75
N VAL A 28 20.01 -4.35 4.23
CA VAL A 28 18.57 -4.62 4.22
C VAL A 28 18.00 -4.13 2.88
N HIS A 29 17.59 -5.07 2.04
CA HIS A 29 16.86 -4.75 0.83
C HIS A 29 15.38 -4.56 1.17
N ARG A 30 14.83 -3.40 0.81
CA ARG A 30 13.43 -3.02 1.01
C ARG A 30 12.72 -3.07 -0.33
N SER A 31 11.60 -3.79 -0.40
CA SER A 31 10.77 -3.89 -1.60
C SER A 31 9.33 -3.51 -1.27
N GLU A 32 8.73 -2.71 -2.14
CA GLU A 32 7.33 -2.34 -2.10
C GLU A 32 6.64 -2.87 -3.35
N ASN A 33 5.62 -3.71 -3.15
CA ASN A 33 4.84 -4.29 -4.23
C ASN A 33 3.37 -3.83 -4.11
N PRO A 34 2.85 -3.06 -5.07
CA PRO A 34 1.45 -2.67 -5.07
C PRO A 34 0.58 -3.92 -5.20
N THR A 35 -0.47 -4.00 -4.40
CA THR A 35 -1.41 -5.12 -4.42
C THR A 35 -2.51 -4.91 -5.46
N GLU A 36 -3.34 -5.94 -5.65
CA GLU A 36 -4.56 -5.84 -6.46
C GLU A 36 -5.48 -4.69 -6.02
N LEU A 37 -5.60 -4.47 -4.70
CA LEU A 37 -6.43 -3.39 -4.15
C LEU A 37 -6.00 -2.01 -4.64
N TRP A 38 -4.69 -1.77 -4.79
CA TRP A 38 -4.16 -0.54 -5.37
C TRP A 38 -4.58 -0.38 -6.84
N TRP A 39 -4.52 -1.46 -7.62
CA TRP A 39 -4.91 -1.44 -9.03
C TRP A 39 -6.41 -1.20 -9.21
N GLU A 40 -7.24 -1.83 -8.37
CA GLU A 40 -8.69 -1.63 -8.39
C GLU A 40 -9.08 -0.20 -8.03
N LEU A 41 -8.43 0.39 -7.01
CA LEU A 41 -8.62 1.80 -6.71
C LEU A 41 -8.23 2.67 -7.91
N LYS A 42 -7.06 2.43 -8.51
CA LYS A 42 -6.58 3.19 -9.67
C LYS A 42 -7.56 3.13 -10.84
N GLU A 43 -8.08 1.96 -11.19
CA GLU A 43 -9.07 1.83 -12.26
C GLU A 43 -10.40 2.50 -11.89
N ALA A 44 -10.82 2.45 -10.62
CA ALA A 44 -12.03 3.13 -10.16
C ALA A 44 -11.95 4.67 -10.29
N LEU A 45 -10.76 5.25 -10.16
CA LEU A 45 -10.51 6.69 -10.27
C LEU A 45 -10.19 7.15 -11.71
N LYS A 46 -9.77 6.23 -12.58
CA LYS A 46 -9.30 6.52 -13.94
C LYS A 46 -10.33 7.30 -14.76
N GLY A 47 -9.88 8.40 -15.38
CA GLY A 47 -10.73 9.26 -16.22
C GLY A 47 -11.73 10.12 -15.45
N LYS A 48 -11.71 10.13 -14.12
CA LYS A 48 -12.60 10.94 -13.27
C LYS A 48 -11.83 12.08 -12.61
N ARG A 49 -12.45 13.25 -12.50
CA ARG A 49 -11.94 14.36 -11.68
C ARG A 49 -12.41 14.17 -10.24
N VAL A 50 -11.52 13.66 -9.38
CA VAL A 50 -11.82 13.27 -8.00
C VAL A 50 -10.94 14.01 -6.99
N ARG A 51 -11.42 14.13 -5.75
CA ARG A 51 -10.60 14.48 -4.57
C ARG A 51 -10.53 13.24 -3.68
N VAL A 52 -9.35 12.67 -3.52
CA VAL A 52 -9.11 11.58 -2.58
C VAL A 52 -8.84 12.19 -1.21
N VAL A 53 -9.57 11.75 -0.18
CA VAL A 53 -9.29 12.11 1.21
C VAL A 53 -9.07 10.81 1.97
N VAL A 54 -7.90 10.66 2.57
CA VAL A 54 -7.50 9.46 3.31
C VAL A 54 -7.52 9.82 4.79
N TYR A 55 -8.08 8.94 5.61
CA TYR A 55 -8.11 9.08 7.06
C TYR A 55 -7.45 7.85 7.66
N GLU A 56 -6.62 8.06 8.66
CA GLU A 56 -6.25 6.97 9.57
C GLU A 56 -7.48 6.65 10.40
N LEU A 57 -8.05 5.47 10.15
CA LEU A 57 -8.89 4.81 11.13
C LEU A 57 -7.88 4.35 12.18
N GLY A 58 -7.91 4.96 13.38
CA GLY A 58 -6.82 4.88 14.37
C GLY A 58 -6.33 3.45 14.65
N GLU A 59 -5.18 3.33 15.34
CA GLU A 59 -4.76 2.04 15.90
C GLU A 59 -5.98 1.36 16.51
N SER A 60 -6.25 0.11 16.16
CA SER A 60 -7.18 -0.73 16.91
C SER A 60 -6.72 -0.73 18.36
N GLY A 61 -7.20 0.27 19.11
CA GLY A 61 -6.92 0.45 20.51
C GLY A 61 -7.65 -0.65 21.23
N GLU A 62 -7.00 -1.80 21.38
CA GLU A 62 -7.23 -2.65 22.53
C GLU A 62 -6.71 -1.88 23.76
N LYS A 63 -7.64 -1.13 24.36
CA LYS A 63 -7.68 -0.97 25.82
C LYS A 63 -8.23 -2.24 26.44
#